data_AF-A0AA88MSF4-F1
#
_entry.id   AF-A0AA88MSF4-F1
#
_cell.length_a   1.000
_cell.length_b   1.000
_cell.length_c   1.000
_cell.angle_alpha   90.00
_cell.angle_beta   90.00
_cell.angle_gamma   90.00
#
_symmetry.space_group_name_H-M   'P 1'
#
loop_
_entity.id
_entity.type
_entity.pdbx_description
1 polymer ?
#
loop_
_entity_poly.entity_id
_entity_poly.type
_entity_poly.pdbx_seq_one_letter_code
_entity_poly.pdbx_strand_id
1 'polypeptide(L)'
;MSHLIRSFFLVLLFSCVFVSSSEAKKKTKQKSDEDKTLSSGELSTKNGDRCTWQTREGKNNMVLQVKCSTSSEEEGLKSTDYECQFTGKPHECPAFGDKPAQYWKQVLGKLKKRRSACEGGKMLRATMCQSAPNSAHMKLVREKTSASRKEGEKEEKKDEEMMMGDEGKSDGVAETESYCAEGWDPLCHFLTKVL
;
A
#
# COMPACT_ATOMS: atom_id res chain seq x y z
N MET A 1 30.46 -53.71 13.65
CA MET A 1 29.84 -52.35 13.69
C MET A 1 29.59 -51.74 12.31
N SER A 2 30.33 -52.13 11.25
CA SER A 2 30.21 -51.55 9.90
C SER A 2 29.02 -52.04 9.06
N HIS A 3 28.39 -53.17 9.42
CA HIS A 3 27.22 -53.71 8.72
C HIS A 3 25.88 -53.13 9.19
N LEU A 4 25.80 -52.69 10.45
CA LEU A 4 24.60 -52.06 11.01
C LEU A 4 24.35 -50.68 10.39
N ILE A 5 25.42 -49.93 10.09
CA ILE A 5 25.35 -48.62 9.43
C ILE A 5 24.89 -48.76 7.98
N ARG A 6 25.38 -49.76 7.23
CA ARG A 6 24.97 -50.01 5.84
C ARG A 6 23.50 -50.42 5.72
N SER A 7 22.98 -51.23 6.63
CA SER A 7 21.55 -51.55 6.67
C SER A 7 20.69 -50.34 7.04
N PHE A 8 21.16 -49.45 7.92
CA PHE A 8 20.44 -48.23 8.27
C PHE A 8 20.31 -47.27 7.10
N PHE A 9 21.36 -47.11 6.29
CA PHE A 9 21.33 -46.27 5.08
C PHE A 9 20.45 -46.85 3.96
N LEU A 10 20.35 -48.18 3.83
CA LEU A 10 19.46 -48.81 2.84
C LEU A 10 17.99 -48.74 3.25
N VAL A 11 17.67 -48.79 4.55
CA VAL A 11 16.30 -48.62 5.05
C VAL A 11 15.81 -47.17 4.88
N LEU A 12 16.68 -46.17 5.08
CA LEU A 12 16.35 -44.74 4.88
C LEU A 12 16.11 -44.37 3.41
N LEU A 13 16.74 -45.07 2.45
CA LEU A 13 16.49 -44.83 1.03
C LEU A 13 15.20 -45.51 0.53
N PHE A 14 14.70 -46.55 1.20
CA PHE A 14 13.49 -47.28 0.82
C PHE A 14 12.19 -46.65 1.40
N SER A 15 12.30 -45.81 2.44
CA SER A 15 11.15 -45.05 2.98
C SER A 15 10.67 -43.89 2.10
N CYS A 16 11.39 -43.53 1.04
CA CYS A 16 11.02 -42.42 0.15
C CYS A 16 10.07 -42.82 -1.00
N VAL A 17 9.69 -44.10 -1.14
CA VAL A 17 8.95 -44.58 -2.33
C VAL A 17 7.46 -44.84 -2.09
N PHE A 18 7.00 -44.93 -0.84
CA PHE A 18 5.58 -45.16 -0.55
C PHE A 18 5.11 -44.33 0.64
N VAL A 19 4.65 -43.11 0.37
CA VAL A 19 3.27 -42.66 0.62
C VAL A 19 3.15 -41.31 -0.09
N SER A 20 2.75 -41.38 -1.36
CA SER A 20 2.13 -40.26 -2.05
C SER A 20 0.91 -39.84 -1.24
N SER A 21 0.99 -38.70 -0.55
CA SER A 21 -0.16 -38.06 0.04
C SER A 21 -1.09 -37.64 -1.10
N SER A 22 -2.13 -38.42 -1.34
CA SER A 22 -3.26 -38.00 -2.16
C SER A 22 -4.00 -36.91 -1.41
N GLU A 23 -3.56 -35.66 -1.59
CA GLU A 23 -4.40 -34.50 -1.31
C GLU A 23 -5.55 -34.54 -2.31
N ALA A 24 -6.70 -34.99 -1.83
CA ALA A 24 -7.99 -34.74 -2.45
C ALA A 24 -8.20 -33.23 -2.50
N LYS A 25 -7.72 -32.59 -3.57
CA LYS A 25 -8.11 -31.24 -3.94
C LYS A 25 -9.60 -31.27 -4.25
N LYS A 26 -10.41 -31.01 -3.22
CA LYS A 26 -11.74 -30.42 -3.38
C LYS A 26 -11.54 -29.15 -4.21
N LYS A 27 -11.69 -29.28 -5.53
CA LYS A 27 -12.01 -28.14 -6.39
C LYS A 27 -13.42 -27.70 -6.01
N THR A 28 -13.53 -26.96 -4.91
CA THR A 28 -14.64 -26.03 -4.76
C THR A 28 -14.45 -25.02 -5.88
N LYS A 29 -15.21 -25.23 -6.95
CA LYS A 29 -15.42 -24.29 -8.04
C LYS A 29 -16.13 -23.07 -7.43
N GLN A 30 -15.38 -22.19 -6.78
CA GLN A 30 -15.84 -20.84 -6.51
C GLN A 30 -15.73 -20.08 -7.83
N LYS A 31 -16.88 -19.90 -8.48
CA LYS A 31 -17.09 -18.96 -9.56
C LYS A 31 -16.97 -17.56 -8.95
N SER A 32 -15.74 -17.04 -8.88
CA SER A 32 -15.50 -15.61 -8.62
C SER A 32 -15.24 -14.94 -9.95
N ASP A 33 -15.91 -13.84 -10.23
CA ASP A 33 -15.65 -12.97 -11.38
C ASP A 33 -14.16 -12.84 -11.67
N GLU A 34 -13.81 -13.01 -12.94
CA GLU A 34 -12.48 -13.18 -13.48
C GLU A 34 -11.63 -11.90 -13.32
N ASP A 35 -11.15 -11.66 -12.11
CA ASP A 35 -10.10 -10.67 -11.83
C ASP A 35 -8.78 -11.20 -12.40
N LYS A 36 -8.48 -10.83 -13.64
CA LYS A 36 -7.24 -11.21 -14.32
C LYS A 36 -6.06 -10.47 -13.69
N THR A 37 -5.21 -11.21 -13.00
CA THR A 37 -3.89 -10.73 -12.63
C THR A 37 -3.00 -10.69 -13.88
N LEU A 38 -2.47 -9.50 -14.19
CA LEU A 38 -1.64 -9.25 -15.38
C LEU A 38 -0.16 -9.54 -15.12
N SER A 39 0.32 -9.24 -13.92
CA SER A 39 1.70 -9.49 -13.50
C SER A 39 1.78 -9.54 -11.98
N SER A 40 2.76 -10.25 -11.43
CA SER A 40 2.96 -10.34 -9.99
C SER A 40 4.41 -10.65 -9.65
N GLY A 41 4.76 -10.53 -8.37
CA GLY A 41 6.07 -10.91 -7.87
C GLY A 41 6.27 -10.49 -6.42
N GLU A 42 7.54 -10.46 -6.02
CA GLU A 42 7.95 -10.17 -4.65
C GLU A 42 8.95 -9.01 -4.61
N LEU A 43 8.99 -8.33 -3.47
CA LEU A 43 9.97 -7.29 -3.17
C LEU A 43 10.22 -7.21 -1.67
N SER A 44 11.36 -6.64 -1.30
CA SER A 44 11.66 -6.24 0.08
C SER A 44 11.83 -4.74 0.16
N THR A 45 11.31 -4.14 1.23
CA THR A 45 11.49 -2.71 1.53
C THR A 45 12.85 -2.46 2.16
N LYS A 46 13.19 -1.19 2.40
CA LYS A 46 14.44 -0.81 3.08
C LYS A 46 14.50 -1.34 4.53
N ASN A 47 13.35 -1.49 5.19
CA ASN A 47 13.29 -2.07 6.54
C ASN A 47 13.30 -3.61 6.53
N GLY A 48 13.34 -4.24 5.36
CA GLY A 48 13.34 -5.70 5.25
C GLY A 48 11.95 -6.33 5.22
N ASP A 49 10.88 -5.54 5.17
CA ASP A 49 9.51 -6.08 5.09
C ASP A 49 9.38 -6.95 3.85
N ARG A 50 8.81 -8.15 4.02
CA ARG A 50 8.59 -9.08 2.92
C ARG A 50 7.26 -8.77 2.26
N CYS A 51 7.30 -8.37 0.99
CA CYS A 51 6.11 -7.96 0.25
C CYS A 51 5.86 -8.79 -1.00
N THR A 52 4.59 -9.05 -1.26
CA THR A 52 4.08 -9.56 -2.54
C THR A 52 3.34 -8.44 -3.26
N TRP A 53 3.40 -8.43 -4.58
CA TRP A 53 2.69 -7.45 -5.39
C TRP A 53 2.02 -8.12 -6.59
N GLN A 54 0.94 -7.52 -7.04
CA GLN A 54 0.22 -7.96 -8.24
C GLN A 54 -0.42 -6.77 -8.95
N THR A 55 -0.50 -6.85 -10.27
CA THR A 55 -1.18 -5.89 -11.12
C THR A 55 -2.43 -6.49 -11.72
N ARG A 56 -3.49 -5.69 -11.81
CA ARG A 56 -4.80 -6.09 -12.31
C ARG A 56 -5.34 -4.99 -13.21
N GLU A 57 -6.19 -5.38 -14.15
CA GLU A 57 -6.95 -4.43 -14.95
C GLU A 57 -8.17 -3.95 -14.15
N GLY A 58 -8.30 -2.64 -14.00
CA GLY A 58 -9.52 -1.99 -13.49
C GLY A 58 -10.35 -1.44 -14.65
N LYS A 59 -11.47 -0.79 -14.36
CA LYS A 59 -12.40 -0.29 -15.38
C LYS A 59 -11.75 0.63 -16.42
N ASN A 60 -10.94 1.58 -15.98
CA ASN A 60 -10.27 2.58 -16.83
C ASN A 60 -8.83 2.88 -16.36
N ASN A 61 -8.26 1.99 -15.54
CA ASN A 61 -6.97 2.17 -14.89
C ASN A 61 -6.37 0.79 -14.59
N MET A 62 -5.05 0.75 -14.44
CA MET A 62 -4.38 -0.40 -13.85
C MET A 62 -4.38 -0.25 -12.32
N VAL A 63 -4.42 -1.38 -11.64
CA VAL A 63 -4.37 -1.48 -10.18
C VAL A 63 -3.09 -2.22 -9.81
N LEU A 64 -2.29 -1.66 -8.90
CA LEU A 64 -1.17 -2.33 -8.25
C LEU A 64 -1.52 -2.55 -6.78
N GLN A 65 -1.61 -3.81 -6.37
CA GLN A 65 -1.88 -4.21 -4.99
C GLN A 65 -0.59 -4.75 -4.38
N VAL A 66 -0.25 -4.29 -3.19
CA VAL A 66 0.99 -4.64 -2.46
C VAL A 66 0.61 -5.07 -1.06
N LYS A 67 1.03 -6.27 -0.66
CA LYS A 67 0.82 -6.83 0.68
C LYS A 67 2.16 -7.13 1.30
N CYS A 68 2.39 -6.69 2.53
CA CYS A 68 3.66 -6.81 3.22
C CYS A 68 3.47 -7.33 4.64
N SER A 69 4.53 -7.96 5.15
CA SER A 69 4.64 -8.43 6.53
C SER A 69 5.95 -7.91 7.13
N THR A 70 5.89 -7.35 8.34
CA THR A 70 7.07 -6.95 9.09
C THR A 70 7.63 -8.16 9.85
N SER A 71 8.91 -8.48 9.66
CA SER A 71 9.59 -9.48 10.49
C SER A 71 10.25 -8.79 11.69
N SER A 72 9.65 -8.94 12.86
CA SER A 72 10.28 -8.56 14.13
C SER A 72 11.08 -9.73 14.67
N GLU A 73 12.39 -9.56 14.80
CA GLU A 73 13.29 -10.52 15.44
C GLU A 73 13.39 -10.28 16.97
N GLU A 74 12.73 -9.24 17.48
CA GLU A 74 12.57 -9.04 18.92
C GLU A 74 11.50 -9.96 19.48
N GLU A 75 11.94 -10.89 20.32
CA GLU A 75 11.10 -11.78 21.14
C GLU A 75 9.97 -10.98 21.81
N GLY A 76 8.74 -11.16 21.31
CA GLY A 76 7.53 -10.54 21.84
C GLY A 76 6.87 -9.47 20.97
N LEU A 77 7.52 -8.96 19.92
CA LEU A 77 6.89 -8.03 18.97
C LEU A 77 6.17 -8.81 17.85
N LYS A 78 4.87 -8.60 17.72
CA LYS A 78 4.01 -9.28 16.73
C LYS A 78 4.26 -8.77 15.31
N SER A 79 4.46 -9.68 14.36
CA SER A 79 4.49 -9.35 12.93
C SER A 79 3.22 -8.60 12.52
N THR A 80 3.37 -7.46 11.88
CA THR A 80 2.25 -6.62 11.45
C THR A 80 2.12 -6.71 9.95
N ASP A 81 0.95 -7.14 9.50
CA ASP A 81 0.62 -7.19 8.08
C ASP A 81 -0.01 -5.86 7.67
N TYR A 82 0.40 -5.39 6.50
CA TYR A 82 -0.13 -4.17 5.92
C TYR A 82 -0.27 -4.29 4.41
N GLU A 83 -1.15 -3.49 3.85
CA GLU A 83 -1.54 -3.55 2.45
C GLU A 83 -1.79 -2.16 1.89
N CYS A 84 -1.34 -1.92 0.66
CA CYS A 84 -1.70 -0.73 -0.09
C CYS A 84 -2.11 -1.06 -1.52
N GLN A 85 -2.99 -0.21 -2.05
CA GLN A 85 -3.47 -0.26 -3.42
C GLN A 85 -3.14 1.06 -4.10
N PHE A 86 -2.53 0.96 -5.28
CA PHE A 86 -2.26 2.09 -6.17
C PHE A 86 -3.03 1.94 -7.46
N THR A 87 -3.43 3.06 -8.07
CA THR A 87 -4.08 3.10 -9.38
C THR A 87 -3.43 4.12 -10.29
N GLY A 88 -3.46 3.86 -11.59
CA GLY A 88 -2.92 4.76 -12.61
C GLY A 88 -3.29 4.29 -14.00
N LYS A 89 -2.93 5.07 -15.01
CA LYS A 89 -3.22 4.84 -16.42
C LYS A 89 -1.91 4.79 -17.23
N PRO A 90 -1.10 3.72 -17.11
CA PRO A 90 0.20 3.66 -17.78
C PRO A 90 0.11 3.83 -19.30
N HIS A 91 -1.03 3.48 -19.91
CA HIS A 91 -1.30 3.68 -21.34
C HIS A 91 -1.31 5.16 -21.79
N GLU A 92 -1.52 6.12 -20.89
CA GLU A 92 -1.40 7.56 -21.21
C GLU A 92 0.07 8.02 -21.30
N CYS A 93 1.02 7.12 -21.04
CA CYS A 93 2.45 7.32 -21.28
C CYS A 93 2.87 6.53 -22.52
N PRO A 94 3.27 7.20 -23.63
CA PRO A 94 3.64 6.51 -24.87
C PRO A 94 4.72 5.44 -24.68
N ALA A 95 5.73 5.74 -23.85
CA ALA A 95 6.84 4.81 -23.57
C ALA A 95 6.40 3.49 -22.89
N PHE A 96 5.21 3.45 -22.28
CA PHE A 96 4.69 2.23 -21.64
C PHE A 96 4.34 1.15 -22.68
N GLY A 97 3.76 1.54 -23.82
CA GLY A 97 3.36 0.59 -24.88
C GLY A 97 4.54 -0.22 -25.40
N ASP A 98 5.69 0.43 -25.56
CA ASP A 98 6.92 -0.21 -26.04
C ASP A 98 7.67 -0.98 -24.94
N LYS A 99 7.62 -0.49 -23.68
CA LYS A 99 8.48 -0.97 -22.59
C LYS A 99 7.74 -1.14 -21.25
N PRO A 100 6.70 -1.99 -21.18
CA PRO A 100 5.90 -2.16 -19.97
C PRO A 100 6.71 -2.70 -18.78
N ALA A 101 7.68 -3.59 -19.04
CA ALA A 101 8.56 -4.13 -17.99
C ALA A 101 9.44 -3.03 -17.35
N GLN A 102 9.89 -2.05 -18.13
CA GLN A 102 10.70 -0.94 -17.62
C GLN A 102 9.86 -0.03 -16.70
N TYR A 103 8.60 0.21 -17.05
CA TYR A 103 7.67 0.97 -16.22
C TYR A 103 7.50 0.31 -14.85
N TRP A 104 7.18 -0.98 -14.82
CA TRP A 104 7.00 -1.71 -13.58
C TRP A 104 8.29 -1.80 -12.76
N LYS A 105 9.45 -1.97 -13.41
CA LYS A 105 10.74 -1.90 -12.73
C LYS A 105 10.95 -0.55 -12.02
N GLN A 106 10.56 0.56 -12.63
CA GLN A 106 10.67 1.89 -12.01
C GLN A 106 9.70 2.05 -10.84
N VAL A 107 8.42 1.67 -11.03
CA VAL A 107 7.37 1.76 -9.99
C VAL A 107 7.74 0.90 -8.77
N LEU A 108 8.05 -0.38 -8.97
CA LEU A 108 8.42 -1.29 -7.90
C LEU A 108 9.76 -0.91 -7.27
N GLY A 109 10.68 -0.35 -8.06
CA GLY A 109 11.94 0.20 -7.56
C GLY A 109 11.74 1.37 -6.60
N LYS A 110 10.66 2.16 -6.73
CA LYS A 110 10.30 3.19 -5.75
C LYS A 110 9.80 2.58 -4.44
N LEU A 111 9.02 1.50 -4.51
CA LEU A 111 8.55 0.77 -3.32
C LEU A 111 9.71 0.18 -2.52
N LYS A 112 10.65 -0.51 -3.19
CA LYS A 112 11.85 -1.09 -2.57
C LYS A 112 12.72 -0.06 -1.80
N LYS A 113 12.68 1.21 -2.21
CA LYS A 113 13.46 2.29 -1.59
C LYS A 113 12.80 2.92 -0.36
N ARG A 114 11.52 2.62 -0.09
CA ARG A 114 10.80 3.12 1.08
C ARG A 114 11.13 2.29 2.32
N ARG A 115 10.90 2.87 3.50
CA ARG A 115 11.01 2.16 4.79
C ARG A 115 9.98 1.03 4.86
N SER A 116 8.70 1.36 4.74
CA SER A 116 7.61 0.41 4.45
C SER A 116 7.04 0.68 3.05
N ALA A 117 6.42 -0.30 2.40
CA ALA A 117 6.00 -0.13 1.00
C ALA A 117 4.92 0.95 0.84
N CYS A 118 4.06 1.12 1.84
CA CYS A 118 2.90 1.99 1.77
C CYS A 118 3.21 3.43 2.24
N GLU A 119 4.21 3.62 3.11
CA GLU A 119 4.63 4.94 3.57
C GLU A 119 5.40 5.76 2.51
N GLY A 120 5.28 7.08 2.59
CA GLY A 120 5.99 8.04 1.74
C GLY A 120 5.07 8.78 0.76
N GLY A 121 5.64 9.28 -0.35
CA GLY A 121 4.87 10.07 -1.31
C GLY A 121 3.69 9.29 -1.89
N LYS A 122 2.49 9.87 -1.94
CA LYS A 122 1.28 9.18 -2.43
C LYS A 122 1.30 8.80 -3.91
N MET A 123 2.36 9.13 -4.65
CA MET A 123 2.49 8.86 -6.08
C MET A 123 3.84 8.20 -6.41
N LEU A 124 3.78 7.03 -7.04
CA LEU A 124 4.93 6.31 -7.58
C LEU A 124 5.15 6.78 -9.02
N ARG A 125 6.00 7.79 -9.19
CA ARG A 125 6.35 8.31 -10.51
C ARG A 125 7.30 7.38 -11.25
N ALA A 126 6.89 6.96 -12.44
CA ALA A 126 7.76 6.33 -13.43
C ALA A 126 8.49 7.43 -14.21
N THR A 127 9.82 7.49 -14.06
CA THR A 127 10.69 8.48 -14.72
C THR A 127 10.55 8.45 -16.25
N MET A 128 10.29 7.28 -16.84
CA MET A 128 10.05 7.17 -18.29
C MET A 128 8.77 7.88 -18.77
N CYS A 129 7.92 8.31 -17.84
CA CYS A 129 6.67 9.01 -18.10
C CYS A 129 6.70 10.44 -17.55
N GLN A 130 7.87 11.06 -17.41
CA GLN A 130 8.02 12.39 -16.80
C GLN A 130 7.23 13.48 -17.54
N SER A 131 7.09 13.37 -18.86
CA SER A 131 6.32 14.29 -19.70
C SER A 131 4.86 13.85 -19.90
N ALA A 132 4.45 12.72 -19.32
CA ALA A 132 3.09 12.21 -19.38
C ALA A 132 2.21 12.89 -18.30
N PRO A 133 0.88 12.85 -18.43
CA PRO A 133 0.00 13.39 -17.38
C PRO A 133 0.19 12.62 -16.06
N ASN A 134 -0.17 13.27 -14.94
CA ASN A 134 -0.06 12.68 -13.60
C ASN A 134 -0.82 11.35 -13.46
N SER A 135 -1.89 11.17 -14.23
CA SER A 135 -2.66 9.92 -14.32
C SER A 135 -1.85 8.75 -14.85
N ALA A 136 -0.78 8.96 -15.61
CA ALA A 136 0.12 7.89 -16.08
C ALA A 136 1.01 7.31 -14.98
N HIS A 137 1.06 7.95 -13.81
CA HIS A 137 1.75 7.45 -12.63
C HIS A 137 0.79 6.71 -11.69
N MET A 138 1.33 5.87 -10.82
CA MET A 138 0.52 5.11 -9.86
C MET A 138 0.30 5.93 -8.58
N LYS A 139 -0.95 6.25 -8.24
CA LYS A 139 -1.34 6.98 -7.03
C LYS A 139 -1.93 6.03 -5.99
N LEU A 140 -1.52 6.17 -4.73
CA LEU A 140 -2.06 5.43 -3.59
C LEU A 140 -3.53 5.78 -3.41
N VAL A 141 -4.41 4.79 -3.39
CA VAL A 141 -5.87 4.95 -3.19
C VAL A 141 -6.40 4.28 -1.94
N ARG A 142 -5.73 3.24 -1.45
CA ARG A 142 -6.10 2.56 -0.20
C ARG A 142 -4.87 2.10 0.54
N GLU A 143 -4.90 2.19 1.85
CA GLU A 143 -3.90 1.65 2.76
C GLU A 143 -4.64 1.01 3.94
N LYS A 144 -4.18 -0.17 4.35
CA LYS A 144 -4.73 -0.93 5.46
C LYS A 144 -3.56 -1.44 6.29
N THR A 145 -3.63 -1.27 7.60
CA THR A 145 -2.74 -1.94 8.54
C THR A 145 -3.60 -2.80 9.46
N SER A 146 -3.11 -3.97 9.87
CA SER A 146 -3.82 -4.84 10.81
C SER A 146 -4.10 -4.18 12.17
N ALA A 147 -3.47 -3.03 12.47
CA ALA A 147 -3.70 -2.23 13.67
C ALA A 147 -4.82 -1.17 13.52
N SER A 148 -5.25 -0.83 12.30
CA SER A 148 -6.24 0.23 12.05
C SER A 148 -7.51 -0.35 11.42
N ARG A 149 -8.48 -0.67 12.28
CA ARG A 149 -9.90 -0.66 11.92
C ARG A 149 -10.56 0.56 12.57
N LYS A 150 -10.16 1.78 12.23
CA LYS A 150 -11.02 2.98 12.32
C LYS A 150 -10.60 4.05 11.30
N GLU A 151 -11.61 4.56 10.60
CA GLU A 151 -11.70 5.81 9.83
C GLU A 151 -11.03 5.93 8.45
N GLY A 152 -11.84 6.36 7.47
CA GLY A 152 -11.34 7.07 6.29
C GLY A 152 -12.06 6.86 4.95
N GLU A 153 -13.40 6.90 4.90
CA GLU A 153 -14.12 7.18 3.64
C GLU A 153 -14.51 8.67 3.66
N LYS A 154 -13.78 9.49 2.91
CA LYS A 154 -14.24 10.82 2.48
C LYS A 154 -14.21 10.81 0.97
N GLU A 155 -15.33 10.41 0.38
CA GLU A 155 -15.66 10.74 -0.99
C GLU A 155 -16.00 12.23 -1.06
N GLU A 156 -15.27 12.96 -1.90
CA GLU A 156 -15.61 14.31 -2.31
C GLU A 156 -16.86 14.23 -3.21
N LYS A 157 -17.95 14.86 -2.78
CA LYS A 157 -19.06 15.21 -3.67
C LYS A 157 -19.16 16.72 -3.77
N LYS A 158 -18.85 17.20 -4.97
CA LYS A 158 -19.08 18.54 -5.47
C LYS A 158 -20.56 18.59 -5.89
N ASP A 159 -21.37 19.44 -5.29
CA ASP A 159 -22.63 19.89 -5.86
C ASP A 159 -22.73 21.40 -5.65
N GLU A 160 -22.93 22.11 -6.76
CA GLU A 160 -23.08 23.55 -6.90
C GLU A 160 -24.54 23.96 -6.62
N GLU A 161 -24.72 25.25 -6.33
CA GLU A 161 -25.94 26.07 -6.38
C GLU A 161 -26.80 26.23 -5.11
N MET A 162 -26.75 27.43 -4.52
CA MET A 162 -27.90 28.36 -4.49
C MET A 162 -27.51 29.80 -4.06
N MET A 163 -28.07 30.79 -4.77
CA MET A 163 -27.98 32.27 -4.60
C MET A 163 -28.65 32.74 -3.29
N MET A 164 -28.67 34.00 -2.81
CA MET A 164 -28.51 35.36 -3.35
C MET A 164 -28.43 36.35 -2.15
N GLY A 165 -27.68 37.45 -2.29
CA GLY A 165 -27.96 38.80 -1.74
C GLY A 165 -27.96 39.05 -0.22
N ASP A 166 -27.09 39.93 0.25
CA ASP A 166 -27.48 41.27 0.76
C ASP A 166 -26.23 42.09 1.12
N GLU A 167 -26.41 43.40 1.11
CA GLU A 167 -25.42 44.43 0.86
C GLU A 167 -25.19 45.26 2.14
N GLY A 168 -23.92 45.41 2.53
CA GLY A 168 -23.43 46.61 3.20
C GLY A 168 -23.65 46.77 4.72
N LYS A 169 -22.50 46.99 5.38
CA LYS A 169 -22.21 48.14 6.27
C LYS A 169 -22.01 47.84 7.78
N SER A 170 -20.73 47.95 8.16
CA SER A 170 -20.09 48.55 9.34
C SER A 170 -20.29 48.01 10.76
N ASP A 171 -19.13 47.69 11.34
CA ASP A 171 -18.57 48.16 12.62
C ASP A 171 -19.36 47.94 13.92
N GLY A 172 -18.82 47.06 14.76
CA GLY A 172 -19.15 46.89 16.18
C GLY A 172 -18.52 45.60 16.70
N VAL A 173 -17.30 45.66 17.21
CA VAL A 173 -16.96 45.70 18.65
C VAL A 173 -16.88 44.30 19.29
N ALA A 174 -15.65 44.00 19.73
CA ALA A 174 -15.24 43.11 20.82
C ALA A 174 -16.05 41.84 21.12
N GLU A 175 -15.49 40.68 20.76
CA GLU A 175 -15.35 39.56 21.71
C GLU A 175 -14.18 38.69 21.23
N THR A 176 -12.99 38.92 21.76
CA THR A 176 -11.84 38.02 21.53
C THR A 176 -12.03 36.80 22.39
N GLU A 177 -12.68 35.77 21.85
CA GLU A 177 -12.62 34.42 22.42
C GLU A 177 -11.17 33.97 22.44
N SER A 178 -10.63 33.85 23.66
CA SER A 178 -9.29 33.38 23.95
C SER A 178 -9.15 31.92 23.52
N TYR A 179 -8.63 31.68 22.32
CA TYR A 179 -8.30 30.35 21.84
C TYR A 179 -6.97 29.88 22.44
N CYS A 180 -7.00 29.40 23.68
CA CYS A 180 -5.94 28.55 24.24
C CYS A 180 -6.51 27.14 24.40
N ALA A 181 -6.36 26.33 23.35
CA ALA A 181 -6.72 24.92 23.40
C ALA A 181 -5.81 24.19 24.40
N GLU A 182 -6.44 23.37 25.26
CA GLU A 182 -5.78 22.56 26.28
C GLU A 182 -4.65 21.73 25.66
N GLY A 183 -3.39 22.09 25.98
CA GLY A 183 -2.20 21.38 25.50
C GLY A 183 -0.99 22.24 25.08
N TRP A 184 -1.10 23.58 25.08
CA TRP A 184 0.01 24.50 24.69
C TRP A 184 0.35 25.56 25.76
N ASP A 185 0.18 25.23 27.04
CA ASP A 185 0.41 26.15 28.17
C ASP A 185 1.80 26.85 28.26
N PRO A 186 2.94 26.26 27.85
CA PRO A 186 4.23 26.94 28.06
C PRO A 186 4.51 28.11 27.10
N LEU A 187 3.77 28.24 25.99
CA LEU A 187 4.04 29.24 24.94
C LEU A 187 3.04 30.41 24.93
N CYS A 188 1.84 30.24 25.50
CA CYS A 188 0.85 31.32 25.55
C CYS A 188 1.16 32.39 26.61
N HIS A 189 1.94 32.08 27.64
CA HIS A 189 2.37 33.08 28.64
C HIS A 189 3.42 34.07 28.08
N PHE A 190 4.13 33.72 27.00
CA PHE A 190 5.14 34.60 26.43
C PHE A 190 4.55 35.65 25.47
N LEU A 191 3.53 35.29 24.69
CA LEU A 191 2.96 36.15 23.65
C LEU A 191 1.97 37.21 24.18
N THR A 192 1.44 37.05 25.39
CA THR A 192 0.56 38.05 26.04
C THR A 192 1.32 39.09 26.88
N LYS A 193 2.66 39.02 26.94
CA LYS A 193 3.48 39.95 27.74
C LYS A 193 4.43 40.83 26.92
N VAL A 194 4.35 40.76 25.58
CA VAL A 194 5.20 41.56 24.66
C VAL A 194 4.38 42.38 23.64
N LEU A 195 3.06 42.53 23.85
CA LEU A 195 2.21 43.45 23.09
C LEU A 195 1.35 44.28 24.04
#